data_AF-G9ZPQ6-F1
#
_entry.id   AF-G9ZPQ6-F1
#
_cell.length_a   1.000
_cell.length_b   1.000
_cell.length_c   1.000
_cell.angle_alpha   90.00
_cell.angle_beta   90.00
_cell.angle_gamma   90.00
#
_symmetry.space_group_name_H-M   'P 1'
#
loop_
_entity.id
_entity.type
_entity.pdbx_description
1 polymer ?
#
loop_
_entity_poly.entity_id
_entity_poly.type
_entity_poly.pdbx_seq_one_letter_code
_entity_poly.pdbx_strand_id
1 'polypeptide(L)'
;QAVKTASDAANSAAAHATSAASDAAVAHDAASAASQVASDLGTIVKTNPKDASATAAYQAVSDVASEANVQAGKADSAVAVAKTQADDAAKAASDAKQATDPTSAAKAAQSAN
;
A
#
# COMPACT_ATOMS: atom_id res chain seq x y z
N GLN A 1 17.87 -16.92 19.89
CA GLN A 1 16.39 -16.94 19.77
C GLN A 1 15.84 -15.55 19.45
N ALA A 2 16.04 -14.53 20.30
CA ALA A 2 15.50 -13.18 20.09
C ALA A 2 15.84 -12.52 18.72
N VAL A 3 17.11 -12.56 18.29
CA VAL A 3 17.53 -12.03 16.97
C VAL A 3 16.82 -12.71 15.80
N LYS A 4 16.61 -14.02 15.92
CA LYS A 4 15.93 -14.82 14.88
C LYS A 4 14.47 -14.41 14.79
N THR A 5 13.76 -14.37 15.92
CA THR A 5 12.35 -13.92 15.98
C THR A 5 12.17 -12.50 15.45
N ALA A 6 13.07 -11.57 15.79
CA ALA A 6 13.00 -10.21 15.27
C ALA A 6 13.25 -10.12 13.76
N SER A 7 14.19 -10.93 13.24
CA SER A 7 14.45 -11.00 11.79
C SER A 7 13.28 -11.62 11.03
N ASP A 8 12.67 -12.67 11.57
CA ASP A 8 11.49 -13.31 10.96
C ASP A 8 10.29 -12.33 10.92
N ALA A 9 10.09 -11.53 11.98
CA ALA A 9 9.07 -10.49 12.02
C ALA A 9 9.32 -9.38 10.97
N ALA A 10 10.56 -8.92 10.84
CA ALA A 10 10.93 -7.94 9.82
C ALA A 10 10.68 -8.45 8.39
N ASN A 11 11.04 -9.71 8.13
CA ASN A 11 10.78 -10.35 6.84
C ASN A 11 9.27 -10.48 6.55
N SER A 12 8.46 -10.86 7.55
CA SER A 12 7.01 -10.93 7.40
C SER A 12 6.40 -9.56 7.12
N ALA A 13 6.84 -8.51 7.83
CA ALA A 13 6.37 -7.15 7.62
C ALA A 13 6.73 -6.62 6.22
N ALA A 14 7.94 -6.91 5.73
CA ALA A 14 8.34 -6.58 4.36
C ALA A 14 7.51 -7.30 3.30
N ALA A 15 7.16 -8.57 3.54
CA ALA A 15 6.26 -9.32 2.66
C ALA A 15 4.86 -8.69 2.62
N HIS A 16 4.30 -8.31 3.78
CA HIS A 16 3.02 -7.61 3.85
C HIS A 16 3.04 -6.27 3.13
N ALA A 17 4.11 -5.48 3.25
CA ALA A 17 4.25 -4.22 2.52
C ALA A 17 4.26 -4.44 0.99
N THR A 18 4.88 -5.53 0.53
CA THR A 18 4.90 -5.90 -0.90
C THR A 18 3.51 -6.31 -1.39
N SER A 19 2.77 -7.10 -0.60
CA SER A 19 1.38 -7.46 -0.91
C SER A 19 0.49 -6.22 -0.96
N ALA A 20 0.57 -5.34 0.05
CA ALA A 20 -0.20 -4.11 0.08
C ALA A 20 0.08 -3.22 -1.15
N ALA A 21 1.35 -3.13 -1.58
CA ALA A 21 1.71 -2.37 -2.78
C ALA A 21 1.12 -2.98 -4.06
N SER A 22 1.07 -4.32 -4.13
CA SER A 22 0.45 -5.03 -5.26
C SER A 22 -1.07 -4.81 -5.28
N ASP A 23 -1.73 -4.87 -4.12
CA ASP A 23 -3.17 -4.60 -3.99
C ASP A 23 -3.49 -3.15 -4.37
N ALA A 24 -2.65 -2.20 -3.98
CA ALA A 24 -2.79 -0.81 -4.39
C ALA A 24 -2.66 -0.64 -5.91
N ALA A 25 -1.69 -1.30 -6.55
CA ALA A 25 -1.56 -1.27 -8.00
C ALA A 25 -2.83 -1.79 -8.70
N VAL A 26 -3.40 -2.91 -8.22
CA VAL A 26 -4.67 -3.46 -8.75
C VAL A 26 -5.83 -2.48 -8.56
N ALA A 27 -5.91 -1.79 -7.42
CA ALA A 27 -6.94 -0.78 -7.16
C ALA A 27 -6.82 0.43 -8.11
N HIS A 28 -5.60 0.90 -8.37
CA HIS A 28 -5.32 1.98 -9.34
C HIS A 28 -5.66 1.57 -10.77
N ASP A 29 -5.35 0.33 -11.17
CA ASP A 29 -5.71 -0.20 -12.49
C ASP A 29 -7.24 -0.28 -12.66
N ALA A 30 -7.95 -0.76 -11.63
CA ALA A 30 -9.40 -0.82 -11.62
C ALA A 30 -10.04 0.58 -11.69
N ALA A 31 -9.51 1.55 -10.93
CA ALA A 31 -9.96 2.94 -10.98
C ALA A 31 -9.74 3.56 -12.35
N SER A 32 -8.56 3.35 -12.94
CA SER A 32 -8.22 3.84 -14.29
C SER A 32 -9.15 3.25 -15.35
N ALA A 33 -9.41 1.95 -15.30
CA ALA A 33 -10.32 1.28 -16.21
C ALA A 33 -11.75 1.83 -16.09
N ALA A 34 -12.26 2.01 -14.86
CA ALA A 34 -13.59 2.58 -14.63
C ALA A 34 -13.69 4.03 -15.15
N SER A 35 -12.66 4.85 -14.91
CA SER A 35 -12.60 6.22 -15.43
C SER A 35 -12.56 6.26 -16.96
N GLN A 36 -11.85 5.33 -17.61
CA GLN A 36 -11.83 5.24 -19.07
C GLN A 36 -13.22 4.90 -19.62
N VAL A 37 -13.91 3.91 -19.03
CA VAL A 37 -15.27 3.54 -19.45
C VAL A 37 -16.24 4.71 -19.24
N ALA A 38 -16.12 5.45 -18.13
CA ALA A 38 -16.91 6.65 -17.88
C ALA A 38 -16.67 7.72 -18.96
N SER A 39 -15.40 7.94 -19.35
CA SER A 39 -15.03 8.88 -20.41
C SER A 39 -15.64 8.51 -21.77
N ASP A 40 -15.57 7.22 -22.13
CA ASP A 40 -16.12 6.69 -23.38
C ASP A 40 -17.65 6.85 -23.41
N LEU A 41 -18.33 6.51 -22.30
CA LEU A 41 -19.77 6.73 -22.13
C LEU A 41 -20.13 8.22 -22.18
N GLY A 42 -19.33 9.09 -21.57
CA GLY A 42 -19.54 10.54 -21.62
C GLY A 42 -19.49 11.08 -23.06
N THR A 43 -18.61 10.52 -23.90
CA THR A 43 -18.56 10.81 -25.33
C THR A 43 -19.84 10.36 -26.04
N ILE A 44 -20.33 9.14 -25.74
CA ILE A 44 -21.58 8.62 -26.29
C ILE A 44 -22.76 9.53 -25.91
N VAL A 45 -22.90 9.88 -24.62
CA VAL A 45 -23.96 10.78 -24.12
C VAL A 45 -23.89 12.14 -24.82
N LYS A 46 -22.70 12.70 -25.02
CA LYS A 46 -22.53 13.96 -25.73
C LYS A 46 -22.99 13.88 -27.19
N THR A 47 -22.76 12.75 -27.86
CA THR A 47 -23.21 12.53 -29.25
C THR A 47 -24.70 12.18 -29.35
N ASN A 48 -25.27 11.57 -28.31
CA ASN A 48 -26.67 11.13 -28.27
C ASN A 48 -27.35 11.57 -26.95
N PRO A 49 -27.55 12.88 -26.73
CA PRO A 49 -28.00 13.40 -25.43
C PRO A 49 -29.45 13.05 -25.06
N LYS A 50 -30.24 12.53 -26.01
CA LYS A 50 -31.61 12.05 -25.76
C LYS A 50 -31.67 10.57 -25.39
N ASP A 51 -30.54 9.87 -25.43
CA ASP A 51 -30.45 8.48 -25.00
C ASP A 51 -30.38 8.42 -23.47
N ALA A 52 -31.55 8.17 -22.87
CA ALA A 52 -31.68 8.03 -21.43
C ALA A 52 -30.88 6.83 -20.89
N SER A 53 -30.71 5.77 -21.69
CA SER A 53 -29.98 4.57 -21.28
C SER A 53 -28.48 4.83 -21.21
N ALA A 54 -27.92 5.54 -22.20
CA ALA A 54 -26.52 5.97 -22.19
C ALA A 54 -26.24 6.92 -21.02
N THR A 55 -27.18 7.84 -20.73
CA THR A 55 -27.06 8.78 -19.61
C THR A 55 -27.05 8.06 -18.26
N ALA A 56 -27.94 7.08 -18.08
CA ALA A 56 -27.99 6.27 -16.86
C ALA A 56 -26.73 5.41 -16.69
N ALA A 57 -26.24 4.79 -17.78
CA ALA A 57 -25.00 4.02 -17.76
C ALA A 57 -23.79 4.90 -17.41
N TYR A 58 -23.68 6.10 -17.99
CA TYR A 58 -22.62 7.06 -17.67
C TYR A 58 -22.61 7.44 -16.18
N GLN A 59 -23.78 7.71 -15.59
CA GLN A 59 -23.88 8.04 -14.17
C GLN A 59 -23.43 6.86 -13.29
N ALA A 60 -23.94 5.66 -13.57
CA ALA A 60 -23.56 4.46 -12.81
C ALA A 60 -22.06 4.17 -12.88
N VAL A 61 -21.44 4.28 -14.06
CA VAL A 61 -20.00 4.05 -14.20
C VAL A 61 -19.18 5.18 -13.57
N SER A 62 -19.66 6.43 -13.61
CA SER A 62 -18.99 7.55 -12.93
C SER A 62 -18.97 7.35 -11.42
N ASP A 63 -20.05 6.85 -10.83
CA ASP A 63 -20.11 6.51 -9.40
C ASP A 63 -19.13 5.38 -9.06
N VAL A 64 -19.08 4.34 -9.90
CA VAL A 64 -18.11 3.23 -9.76
C VAL A 64 -16.67 3.74 -9.86
N ALA A 65 -16.37 4.62 -10.82
CA ALA A 65 -15.04 5.21 -10.98
C ALA A 65 -14.66 6.07 -9.76
N SER A 66 -15.61 6.82 -9.21
CA SER A 66 -15.39 7.59 -7.98
C SER A 66 -15.08 6.67 -6.78
N GLU A 67 -15.87 5.61 -6.59
CA GLU A 67 -15.61 4.65 -5.51
C GLU A 67 -14.29 3.90 -5.70
N ALA A 68 -13.95 3.52 -6.93
CA ALA A 68 -12.67 2.88 -7.23
C ALA A 68 -11.49 3.81 -6.88
N ASN A 69 -11.58 5.11 -7.16
CA ASN A 69 -10.58 6.09 -6.74
C ASN A 69 -10.48 6.21 -5.21
N VAL A 70 -11.61 6.13 -4.49
CA VAL A 70 -11.61 6.10 -3.02
C VAL A 70 -10.90 4.83 -2.51
N GLN A 71 -11.14 3.68 -3.13
CA GLN A 71 -10.45 2.44 -2.76
C GLN A 71 -8.96 2.48 -3.07
N ALA A 72 -8.55 3.06 -4.20
CA ALA A 72 -7.14 3.27 -4.52
C ALA A 72 -6.45 4.14 -3.45
N GLY A 73 -7.09 5.23 -3.01
CA GLY A 73 -6.56 6.06 -1.92
C GLY A 73 -6.49 5.34 -0.56
N LYS A 74 -7.46 4.47 -0.25
CA LYS A 74 -7.40 3.61 0.95
C LYS A 74 -6.25 2.61 0.84
N ALA A 75 -6.00 2.06 -0.34
CA ALA A 75 -4.90 1.14 -0.58
C ALA A 75 -3.54 1.84 -0.43
N ASP A 76 -3.39 3.06 -0.94
CA ASP A 76 -2.18 3.88 -0.73
C ASP A 76 -1.91 4.13 0.76
N SER A 77 -2.96 4.42 1.53
CA SER A 77 -2.87 4.57 2.99
C SER A 77 -2.42 3.26 3.67
N ALA A 78 -2.96 2.12 3.24
CA ALA A 78 -2.56 0.81 3.73
C ALA A 78 -1.09 0.49 3.41
N VAL A 79 -0.61 0.86 2.22
CA VAL A 79 0.80 0.74 1.84
C VAL A 79 1.70 1.57 2.76
N ALA A 80 1.32 2.81 3.06
CA ALA A 80 2.08 3.67 3.96
C ALA A 80 2.18 3.09 5.39
N VAL A 81 1.07 2.53 5.89
CA VAL A 81 1.03 1.84 7.18
C VAL A 81 1.93 0.60 7.17
N ALA A 82 1.81 -0.26 6.15
CA ALA A 82 2.60 -1.48 6.04
C ALA A 82 4.10 -1.17 5.91
N LYS A 83 4.46 -0.11 5.19
CA LYS A 83 5.85 0.36 5.10
C LYS A 83 6.40 0.80 6.45
N THR A 84 5.63 1.59 7.20
CA THR A 84 6.01 2.03 8.55
C THR A 84 6.26 0.83 9.47
N GLN A 85 5.37 -0.17 9.43
CA GLN A 85 5.53 -1.40 10.21
C GLN A 85 6.77 -2.20 9.80
N ALA A 86 7.08 -2.26 8.50
CA ALA A 86 8.27 -2.93 8.00
C ALA A 86 9.56 -2.22 8.47
N ASP A 87 9.58 -0.89 8.44
CA ASP A 87 10.72 -0.09 8.88
C ASP A 87 10.94 -0.24 10.40
N ASP A 88 9.88 -0.20 11.20
CA ASP A 88 9.94 -0.41 12.65
C ASP A 88 10.44 -1.82 13.00
N ALA A 89 9.95 -2.84 12.31
CA ALA A 89 10.40 -4.22 12.52
C ALA A 89 11.86 -4.41 12.13
N ALA A 90 12.31 -3.80 11.03
CA ALA A 90 13.71 -3.81 10.62
C ALA A 90 14.62 -3.12 11.66
N LYS A 91 14.17 -1.98 12.21
CA LYS A 91 14.89 -1.30 13.29
C LYS A 91 15.00 -2.19 14.53
N ALA A 92 13.89 -2.78 14.98
CA ALA A 92 13.89 -3.68 16.14
C ALA A 92 14.82 -4.89 15.95
N ALA A 93 14.88 -5.46 14.74
CA ALA A 93 15.81 -6.52 14.40
C ALA A 93 17.28 -6.06 14.45
N SER A 94 17.57 -4.85 13.96
CA SER A 94 18.90 -4.25 14.05
C SER A 94 19.32 -3.99 15.50
N ASP A 95 18.45 -3.39 16.31
CA ASP A 95 18.69 -3.12 17.72
C ASP A 95 18.95 -4.43 18.49
N ALA A 96 18.17 -5.49 18.22
CA ALA A 96 18.35 -6.82 18.82
C ALA A 96 19.70 -7.46 18.44
N LYS A 97 20.17 -7.26 17.19
CA LYS A 97 21.50 -7.70 16.77
C LYS A 97 22.60 -6.95 17.51
N GLN A 98 22.50 -5.63 17.62
CA GLN A 98 23.51 -4.83 18.34
C GLN A 98 23.60 -5.20 19.82
N ALA A 99 22.47 -5.43 20.48
CA ALA A 99 22.41 -5.84 21.88
C ALA A 99 23.05 -7.22 22.16
N THR A 100 23.17 -8.06 21.13
CA THR A 100 23.75 -9.41 21.24
C THR A 100 25.14 -9.52 20.62
N ASP A 101 25.69 -8.44 20.05
CA ASP A 101 27.04 -8.39 19.53
C ASP A 101 28.06 -8.23 20.67
N PRO A 102 28.96 -9.21 20.91
CA PRO A 102 29.96 -9.15 21.97
C PRO A 102 30.94 -7.97 21.79
N THR A 103 31.13 -7.48 20.57
CA THR A 103 31.98 -6.32 20.25
C THR A 103 31.36 -5.01 20.74
N SER A 104 30.04 -4.89 20.66
CA SER A 104 29.27 -3.75 21.19
C SER A 104 29.31 -3.71 22.72
N ALA A 105 29.19 -4.87 23.37
CA ALA A 105 29.33 -5.00 24.82
C ALA A 105 30.76 -4.64 25.29
N ALA A 106 31.79 -5.06 24.56
CA ALA A 106 33.18 -4.72 24.87
C ALA A 106 33.48 -3.21 24.72
N LYS A 107 32.92 -2.53 23.70
CA LYS A 107 33.03 -1.07 23.53
C LYS A 107 32.33 -0.27 24.63
N ALA A 108 31.16 -0.72 25.08
CA ALA A 108 30.45 -0.09 26.19
C ALA A 108 31.24 -0.19 27.50
N ALA A 109 31.86 -1.36 27.76
CA ALA A 109 32.71 -1.57 28.93
C ALA A 109 34.01 -0.76 28.89
N GLN A 110 34.62 -0.57 27.72
CA GLN A 110 35.83 0.27 27.56
C GLN A 110 35.55 1.78 27.67
N SER A 111 34.36 2.25 27.27
CA SER A 111 34.00 3.67 27.36
C SER A 111 33.58 4.10 28.77
N ALA A 112 33.30 3.14 29.65
CA ALA A 112 32.88 3.37 31.03
C ALA A 112 34.06 3.37 32.04
N ASN A 113 35.29 3.17 31.56
CA ASN A 113 36.51 3.00 32.35
C ASN A 113 37.56 4.04 31.93
#